data_AF-A0A969H7D7-F1
#
_entry.id   AF-A0A969H7D7-F1
#
_cell.length_a   1.000
_cell.length_b   1.000
_cell.length_c   1.000
_cell.angle_alpha   90.00
_cell.angle_beta   90.00
_cell.angle_gamma   90.00
#
_symmetry.space_group_name_H-M   'P 1'
#
loop_
_entity.id
_entity.type
_entity.pdbx_description
1 polymer ?
#
loop_
_entity_poly.entity_id
_entity_poly.type
_entity_poly.pdbx_seq_one_letter_code
_entity_poly.pdbx_strand_id
1 'polypeptide(L)'
;MQREGFSRLLEEGIKKLAAVRRVSLRQAHDNLADRLAVSTRTIYDWRKGKRLPQPELVAGLAHVFVSHGETNSAWVRAFLLKGEYGAPVLVDRLLQELFPAEKESANIAPPTSANGAGGISPDLPKTDAQIRPVVSELANDMMTARVPPLPGFHTERRQIVAAVTSVLKTKESQILVLWGPGGVGKTTLAIETAHALASAFPDGIAWIDAHAYTSVSTIQETLAQWLHLPLDDGTPAQRGYILQARLRTRRCLLVLDDLPALPDLPYLRLNSETSRMICTSRDAKVADLLQAPLLRISGLALAEGQALLARWAGRQVAGEELVTRLGGLPLALSLCGAQLRLGIEPEELLAAFRAEQVDLSILDLDDPRSRAESLNLCFETTIQRLSVPAQQRFTQLVICRRHLSGGCFGCRLGA
;
A
#
# COMPACT_ATOMS: atom_id res chain seq x y z
N MET A 1 24.47 28.56 12.21
CA MET A 1 25.29 27.31 12.26
C MET A 1 24.53 26.02 11.95
N GLN A 2 23.47 25.64 12.68
CA GLN A 2 22.78 24.34 12.48
C GLN A 2 21.93 24.29 11.19
N ARG A 3 21.12 25.32 10.94
CA ARG A 3 20.31 25.47 9.71
C ARG A 3 21.17 25.58 8.45
N GLU A 4 22.31 26.27 8.53
CA GLU A 4 23.29 26.37 7.45
C GLU A 4 23.99 25.04 7.19
N GLY A 5 24.28 24.26 8.25
CA GLY A 5 24.83 22.91 8.12
C GLY A 5 23.87 21.96 7.42
N PHE A 6 22.58 22.00 7.77
CA PHE A 6 21.54 21.22 7.09
C PHE A 6 21.37 21.64 5.62
N SER A 7 21.31 22.95 5.37
CA SER A 7 21.20 23.53 4.02
C SER A 7 22.33 23.08 3.09
N ARG A 8 23.58 23.07 3.57
CA ARG A 8 24.74 22.59 2.80
C ARG A 8 24.63 21.11 2.46
N LEU A 9 24.33 20.27 3.45
CA LEU A 9 24.17 18.82 3.23
C LEU A 9 22.99 18.53 2.29
N LEU A 10 21.89 19.26 2.40
CA LEU A 10 20.76 19.15 1.48
C LEU A 10 21.16 19.49 0.05
N GLU A 11 21.92 20.57 -0.15
CA GLU A 11 22.41 20.96 -1.47
C GLU A 11 23.39 19.93 -2.07
N GLU A 12 24.29 19.38 -1.26
CA GLU A 12 25.20 18.30 -1.66
C GLU A 12 24.43 17.03 -2.07
N GLY A 13 23.44 16.61 -1.27
CA GLY A 13 22.61 15.45 -1.56
C GLY A 13 21.86 15.59 -2.88
N ILE A 14 21.28 16.76 -3.13
CA ILE A 14 20.56 17.06 -4.39
C ILE A 14 21.52 17.06 -5.59
N LYS A 15 22.72 17.64 -5.46
CA LYS A 15 23.73 17.63 -6.54
C LYS A 15 24.14 16.21 -6.90
N LYS A 16 24.40 15.36 -5.90
CA LYS A 16 24.69 13.94 -6.12
C LYS A 16 23.53 13.22 -6.79
N LEU A 17 22.30 13.45 -6.32
CA LEU A 17 21.10 12.85 -6.90
C LEU A 17 20.93 13.23 -8.39
N ALA A 18 21.16 14.50 -8.74
CA ALA A 18 21.11 14.98 -10.12
C ALA A 18 22.18 14.29 -11.00
N ALA A 19 23.41 14.16 -10.47
CA ALA A 19 24.51 13.50 -11.17
C ALA A 19 24.23 12.01 -11.44
N VAL A 20 23.79 11.26 -10.43
CA VAL A 20 23.47 9.83 -10.54
C VAL A 20 22.32 9.60 -11.52
N ARG A 21 21.28 10.44 -11.46
CA ARG A 21 20.10 10.31 -12.33
C ARG A 21 20.28 10.89 -13.72
N ARG A 22 21.41 11.54 -14.02
CA ARG A 22 21.68 12.25 -15.29
C ARG A 22 20.57 13.24 -15.66
N VAL A 23 20.02 13.93 -14.67
CA VAL A 23 18.98 14.96 -14.84
C VAL A 23 19.52 16.33 -14.42
N SER A 24 18.89 17.40 -14.90
CA SER A 24 19.26 18.75 -14.47
C SER A 24 18.97 18.95 -12.96
N LEU A 25 19.70 19.86 -12.31
CA LEU A 25 19.44 20.22 -10.91
C LEU A 25 18.00 20.68 -10.66
N ARG A 26 17.38 21.34 -11.65
CA ARG A 26 15.98 21.76 -11.58
C ARG A 26 15.04 20.55 -11.59
N GLN A 27 15.26 19.57 -12.46
CA GLN A 27 14.47 18.35 -12.49
C GLN A 27 14.68 17.49 -11.23
N ALA A 28 15.90 17.42 -10.70
CA ALA A 28 16.15 16.74 -9.43
C ALA A 28 15.40 17.40 -8.26
N HIS A 29 15.29 18.74 -8.27
CA HIS A 29 14.48 19.50 -7.32
C HIS A 29 12.99 19.18 -7.44
N ASP A 30 12.44 19.24 -8.64
CA ASP A 30 11.01 19.01 -8.88
C ASP A 30 10.62 17.56 -8.54
N ASN A 31 11.44 16.59 -8.94
CA ASN A 31 11.25 15.18 -8.59
C ASN A 31 11.31 14.93 -7.06
N LEU A 32 12.17 15.67 -6.35
CA LEU A 32 12.28 15.56 -4.89
C LEU A 32 11.06 16.17 -4.19
N ALA A 33 10.53 17.27 -4.73
CA ALA A 33 9.30 17.92 -4.28
C ALA A 33 8.10 16.98 -4.44
N ASP A 34 7.94 16.40 -5.63
CA ASP A 34 6.87 15.46 -5.94
C ASP A 34 6.91 14.22 -5.04
N ARG A 35 8.11 13.63 -4.84
CA ARG A 35 8.29 12.44 -3.99
C ARG A 35 7.96 12.68 -2.52
N LEU A 36 8.20 13.89 -2.01
CA LEU A 36 7.93 14.25 -0.63
C LEU A 36 6.54 14.89 -0.46
N ALA A 37 5.76 15.01 -1.53
CA ALA A 37 4.48 15.70 -1.58
C ALA A 37 4.55 17.14 -1.01
N VAL A 38 5.65 17.85 -1.29
CA VAL A 38 5.85 19.25 -0.89
C VAL A 38 6.10 20.12 -2.11
N SER A 39 5.78 21.41 -2.03
CA SER A 39 6.07 22.33 -3.14
C SER A 39 7.58 22.50 -3.39
N THR A 40 7.98 22.76 -4.64
CA THR A 40 9.38 23.10 -4.98
C THR A 40 9.89 24.32 -4.19
N ARG A 41 8.99 25.26 -3.86
CA ARG A 41 9.31 26.41 -3.00
C ARG A 41 9.69 26.00 -1.58
N THR A 42 9.05 24.96 -1.04
CA THR A 42 9.38 24.40 0.28
C THR A 42 10.81 23.88 0.33
N ILE A 43 11.25 23.13 -0.69
CA ILE A 43 12.62 22.63 -0.79
C ILE A 43 13.62 23.80 -0.96
N TYR A 44 13.25 24.81 -1.75
CA TYR A 44 14.07 26.01 -1.89
C TYR A 44 14.29 26.73 -0.54
N ASP A 45 13.24 26.85 0.29
CA ASP A 45 13.33 27.50 1.59
C ASP A 45 14.20 26.70 2.59
N TRP A 46 14.19 25.35 2.52
CA TRP A 46 15.11 24.50 3.28
C TRP A 46 16.56 24.68 2.82
N ARG A 47 16.79 24.70 1.50
CA ARG A 47 18.12 24.89 0.92
C ARG A 47 18.69 26.28 1.22
N LYS A 48 17.85 27.29 1.37
CA LYS A 48 18.26 28.64 1.82
C LYS A 48 18.32 28.79 3.34
N GLY A 49 18.08 27.72 4.09
CA GLY A 49 18.15 27.71 5.56
C GLY A 49 17.06 28.55 6.25
N LYS A 50 16.00 28.94 5.52
CA LYS A 50 14.91 29.79 6.05
C LYS A 50 14.06 29.06 7.08
N ARG A 51 13.86 27.75 6.89
CA ARG A 51 13.18 26.85 7.84
C ARG A 51 13.78 25.45 7.76
N LEU A 52 13.63 24.65 8.81
CA LEU A 52 13.95 23.23 8.78
C LEU A 52 12.71 22.42 8.35
N PRO A 53 12.89 21.24 7.74
CA PRO A 53 11.79 20.32 7.48
C PRO A 53 11.28 19.73 8.80
N GLN A 54 10.04 19.24 8.80
CA GLN A 54 9.56 18.38 9.89
C GLN A 54 10.38 17.08 9.91
N PRO A 55 10.58 16.44 11.09
CA PRO A 55 11.40 15.23 11.22
C PRO A 55 11.06 14.12 10.22
N GLU A 56 9.78 13.93 9.91
CA GLU A 56 9.33 12.91 8.96
C GLU A 56 9.85 13.17 7.54
N LEU A 57 9.94 14.45 7.16
CA LEU A 57 10.46 14.88 5.87
C LEU A 57 11.99 14.80 5.83
N VAL A 58 12.67 14.96 6.97
CA VAL A 58 14.13 14.73 7.09
C VAL A 58 14.48 13.26 6.88
N ALA A 59 13.70 12.33 7.47
CA ALA A 59 13.84 10.91 7.17
C ALA A 59 13.54 10.60 5.69
N GLY A 60 12.46 11.15 5.14
CA GLY A 60 12.13 10.98 3.72
C GLY A 60 13.28 11.41 2.79
N LEU A 61 13.92 12.56 3.09
CA LEU A 61 15.10 13.02 2.37
C LEU A 61 16.28 12.04 2.50
N ALA A 62 16.55 11.52 3.70
CA ALA A 62 17.61 10.54 3.92
C ALA A 62 17.36 9.24 3.12
N HIS A 63 16.13 8.71 3.12
CA HIS A 63 15.79 7.54 2.30
C HIS A 63 16.02 7.80 0.81
N VAL A 64 15.63 8.96 0.29
CA VAL A 64 15.85 9.30 -1.13
C VAL A 64 17.33 9.37 -1.45
N PHE A 65 18.16 9.94 -0.56
CA PHE A 65 19.60 10.02 -0.77
C PHE A 65 20.32 8.67 -0.67
N VAL A 66 19.88 7.76 0.19
CA VAL A 66 20.48 6.41 0.29
C VAL A 66 20.06 5.52 -0.87
N SER A 67 18.77 5.52 -1.22
CA SER A 67 18.25 4.69 -2.31
C SER A 67 18.75 5.09 -3.70
N HIS A 68 19.34 6.28 -3.84
CA HIS A 68 19.69 6.85 -5.15
C HIS A 68 21.01 7.64 -5.18
N GLY A 69 21.79 7.60 -4.11
CA GLY A 69 23.03 8.34 -3.98
C GLY A 69 24.06 7.51 -3.23
N GLU A 70 25.27 7.47 -3.78
CA GLU A 70 26.48 6.95 -3.14
C GLU A 70 26.81 7.80 -1.89
N THR A 71 26.03 7.60 -0.84
CA THR A 71 26.12 8.26 0.45
C THR A 71 26.34 7.18 1.51
N ASN A 72 27.23 7.46 2.46
CA ASN A 72 27.59 6.52 3.51
C ASN A 72 26.86 6.84 4.82
N SER A 73 26.84 5.88 5.74
CA SER A 73 26.16 5.98 7.03
C SER A 73 26.61 7.20 7.85
N ALA A 74 27.89 7.58 7.77
CA ALA A 74 28.43 8.76 8.43
C ALA A 74 27.83 10.08 7.91
N TRP A 75 27.67 10.23 6.59
CA TRP A 75 27.05 11.41 5.99
C TRP A 75 25.57 11.50 6.35
N VAL A 76 24.84 10.38 6.29
CA VAL A 76 23.40 10.34 6.65
C VAL A 76 23.20 10.65 8.13
N ARG A 77 24.08 10.17 9.01
CA ARG A 77 24.06 10.51 10.44
C ARG A 77 24.18 12.02 10.67
N ALA A 78 25.13 12.65 10.00
CA ALA A 78 25.31 14.11 10.07
C ALA A 78 24.08 14.85 9.54
N PHE A 79 23.47 14.37 8.44
CA PHE A 79 22.27 14.94 7.86
C PHE A 79 21.07 14.90 8.82
N LEU A 80 20.80 13.74 9.44
CA LEU A 80 19.70 13.55 10.37
C LEU A 80 19.85 14.40 11.65
N LEU A 81 21.07 14.46 12.21
CA LEU A 81 21.35 15.28 13.39
C LEU A 81 21.21 16.78 13.10
N LYS A 82 21.66 17.24 11.93
CA LYS A 82 21.52 18.66 11.53
C LYS A 82 20.08 19.02 11.17
N GLY A 83 19.27 18.06 10.73
CA GLY A 83 17.85 18.22 10.43
C GLY A 83 16.92 18.07 11.64
N GLU A 84 17.44 17.85 12.85
CA GLU A 84 16.62 17.64 14.07
C GLU A 84 15.63 16.47 13.93
N TYR A 85 16.05 15.40 13.25
CA TYR A 85 15.21 14.21 13.06
C TYR A 85 14.70 13.59 14.38
N GLY A 86 15.48 13.68 15.44
CA GLY A 86 15.09 13.20 16.76
C GLY A 86 16.29 12.82 17.62
N ALA A 87 16.00 12.14 18.73
CA ALA A 87 17.03 11.67 19.66
C ALA A 87 18.05 10.75 18.94
N PRO A 88 19.31 10.67 19.41
CA PRO A 88 20.35 9.85 18.79
C PRO A 88 19.95 8.38 18.56
N VAL A 89 19.12 7.81 19.44
CA VAL A 89 18.57 6.44 19.31
C VAL A 89 17.71 6.28 18.05
N LEU A 90 16.94 7.30 17.66
CA LEU A 90 16.14 7.27 16.42
C LEU A 90 17.02 7.41 15.18
N VAL A 91 18.09 8.21 15.27
CA VAL A 91 19.10 8.34 14.22
C VAL A 91 19.81 7.00 13.99
N ASP A 92 20.24 6.33 15.06
CA ASP A 92 20.89 5.02 14.99
C ASP A 92 19.96 3.94 14.42
N ARG A 93 18.69 3.94 14.83
CA ARG A 93 17.68 3.01 14.28
C ARG A 93 17.49 3.22 12.78
N LEU A 94 17.36 4.47 12.32
CA LEU A 94 17.20 4.77 10.90
C LEU A 94 18.46 4.45 10.09
N LEU A 95 19.65 4.65 10.66
CA LEU A 95 20.90 4.25 10.01
C LEU A 95 21.02 2.73 9.85
N GLN A 96 20.59 1.96 10.85
CA GLN A 96 20.57 0.49 10.78
C GLN A 96 19.57 -0.03 9.73
N GLU A 97 18.47 0.68 9.52
CA GLU A 97 17.51 0.39 8.45
C GLU A 97 18.09 0.69 7.06
N LEU A 98 18.77 1.83 6.92
CA LEU A 98 19.32 2.31 5.65
C LEU A 98 20.61 1.58 5.21
N PHE A 99 21.41 1.07 6.16
CA PHE A 99 22.69 0.41 5.90
C PHE A 99 22.79 -0.96 6.61
N PRO A 100 22.02 -1.98 6.19
CA PRO A 100 22.00 -3.28 6.85
C PRO A 100 23.31 -4.08 6.70
N ALA A 101 24.14 -3.80 5.68
CA ALA A 101 25.40 -4.52 5.41
C ALA A 101 26.56 -4.17 6.37
N GLU A 102 26.51 -3.05 7.09
CA GLU A 102 27.56 -2.69 8.07
C GLU A 102 27.50 -3.54 9.37
N LYS A 103 26.46 -4.38 9.53
CA LYS A 103 26.29 -5.32 10.65
C LYS A 103 27.26 -6.50 10.61
N GLU A 104 27.69 -6.96 9.43
CA GLU A 104 28.54 -8.15 9.30
C GLU A 104 30.00 -7.88 9.66
N SER A 105 30.48 -6.65 9.48
CA SER A 105 31.88 -6.27 9.73
C SER A 105 32.20 -6.04 11.20
N ALA A 106 31.20 -5.76 12.05
CA ALA A 106 31.40 -5.43 13.46
C ALA A 106 31.38 -6.64 14.42
N ASN A 107 31.02 -7.84 13.92
CA ASN A 107 30.76 -9.01 14.76
C ASN A 107 31.78 -10.15 14.63
N ILE A 108 32.94 -9.90 14.00
CA ILE A 108 34.07 -10.85 13.98
C ILE A 108 35.08 -10.44 15.05
N ALA A 109 34.86 -10.89 16.28
CA ALA A 109 35.93 -11.03 17.25
C ALA A 109 36.64 -12.39 17.03
N PRO A 110 37.98 -12.45 17.10
CA PRO A 110 38.74 -13.67 16.81
C PRO A 110 38.60 -14.72 17.93
N PRO A 111 38.72 -16.02 17.64
CA PRO A 111 38.71 -17.05 18.67
C PRO A 111 40.06 -17.09 19.39
N THR A 112 40.05 -16.89 20.71
CA THR A 112 41.17 -17.20 21.59
C THR A 112 41.10 -18.68 21.97
N SER A 113 42.21 -19.38 21.78
CA SER A 113 42.44 -20.76 22.17
C SER A 113 42.54 -20.95 23.69
N ALA A 114 42.00 -22.05 24.22
CA ALA A 114 42.66 -22.88 25.23
C ALA A 114 41.86 -24.16 25.54
N ASN A 115 42.62 -25.26 25.64
CA ASN A 115 42.26 -26.64 25.94
C ASN A 115 41.53 -26.87 27.27
N GLY A 116 40.82 -28.00 27.37
CA GLY A 116 40.52 -28.65 28.65
C GLY A 116 39.63 -29.90 28.50
N ALA A 117 40.24 -31.07 28.59
CA ALA A 117 39.62 -32.39 28.45
C ALA A 117 38.72 -32.79 29.64
N GLY A 118 37.81 -33.75 29.40
CA GLY A 118 37.15 -34.51 30.46
C GLY A 118 35.78 -35.04 30.05
N GLY A 119 35.74 -36.29 29.56
CA GLY A 119 34.48 -36.98 29.27
C GLY A 119 33.73 -37.42 30.52
N ILE A 120 32.46 -37.78 30.34
CA ILE A 120 31.73 -38.92 30.92
C ILE A 120 30.41 -39.01 30.14
N SER A 121 30.14 -40.18 29.57
CA SER A 121 28.82 -40.59 29.08
C SER A 121 28.09 -41.30 30.22
N PRO A 122 26.75 -41.26 30.28
CA PRO A 122 26.04 -42.50 29.95
C PRO A 122 24.68 -42.34 29.25
N ASP A 123 24.43 -43.30 28.36
CA ASP A 123 23.18 -44.02 28.05
C ASP A 123 21.81 -43.35 28.19
N LEU A 124 21.07 -43.34 27.06
CA LEU A 124 19.62 -43.43 27.00
C LEU A 124 19.22 -44.34 25.81
N PRO A 125 18.15 -45.17 25.96
CA PRO A 125 17.86 -46.28 25.08
C PRO A 125 17.17 -45.84 23.78
N LYS A 126 17.46 -46.62 22.72
CA LYS A 126 16.80 -46.55 21.41
C LYS A 126 15.35 -47.01 21.52
N THR A 127 14.41 -46.20 21.05
CA THR A 127 13.13 -46.69 20.53
C THR A 127 12.82 -45.95 19.23
N ASP A 128 13.01 -46.67 18.13
CA ASP A 128 12.50 -46.34 16.80
C ASP A 128 10.98 -46.64 16.80
N ALA A 129 10.14 -45.65 16.49
CA ALA A 129 8.88 -45.83 15.76
C ALA A 129 8.10 -44.50 15.65
N GLN A 130 8.01 -44.01 14.42
CA GLN A 130 6.91 -43.19 13.86
C GLN A 130 6.78 -41.72 14.32
N ILE A 131 7.59 -40.86 13.72
CA ILE A 131 7.18 -39.48 13.40
C ILE A 131 7.17 -39.36 11.87
N ARG A 132 5.99 -39.52 11.25
CA ARG A 132 5.74 -39.03 9.89
C ARG A 132 6.01 -37.52 9.89
N PRO A 133 6.64 -36.92 8.86
CA PRO A 133 6.93 -35.50 8.90
C PRO A 133 5.62 -34.71 8.72
N VAL A 134 5.13 -34.15 9.82
CA VAL A 134 4.08 -33.09 9.87
C VAL A 134 4.52 -31.82 9.12
N VAL A 135 5.74 -31.79 8.59
CA VAL A 135 6.31 -30.70 7.80
C VAL A 135 5.70 -30.62 6.39
N SER A 136 5.12 -31.70 5.84
CA SER A 136 4.49 -31.65 4.51
C SER A 136 3.09 -31.02 4.50
N GLU A 137 2.39 -30.96 5.64
CA GLU A 137 1.07 -30.34 5.73
C GLU A 137 1.17 -28.83 6.02
N LEU A 138 2.15 -28.39 6.82
CA LEU A 138 2.38 -26.97 7.11
C LEU A 138 3.02 -26.20 5.95
N ALA A 139 3.75 -26.88 5.05
CA ALA A 139 4.29 -26.26 3.83
C ALA A 139 3.22 -26.01 2.76
N ASN A 140 2.13 -26.79 2.77
CA ASN A 140 0.97 -26.57 1.89
C ASN A 140 0.06 -25.42 2.37
N ASP A 141 0.12 -25.05 3.66
CA ASP A 141 -0.76 -24.03 4.22
C ASP A 141 -0.25 -22.59 3.97
N MET A 142 1.03 -22.44 3.60
CA MET A 142 1.65 -21.17 3.19
C MET A 142 1.41 -20.85 1.70
N MET A 143 0.61 -21.68 1.01
CA MET A 143 0.58 -21.81 -0.45
C MET A 143 -0.82 -21.52 -1.06
N THR A 144 -1.46 -20.43 -0.62
CA THR A 144 -2.55 -19.77 -1.37
C THR A 144 -2.45 -18.27 -1.08
N ALA A 145 -2.35 -17.40 -2.08
CA ALA A 145 -2.64 -15.99 -1.85
C ALA A 145 -4.16 -15.90 -1.64
N ARG A 146 -4.60 -16.08 -0.39
CA ARG A 146 -6.02 -16.13 -0.04
C ARG A 146 -6.62 -14.80 -0.40
N VAL A 147 -7.63 -14.82 -1.27
CA VAL A 147 -8.47 -13.66 -1.54
C VAL A 147 -8.94 -13.12 -0.18
N PRO A 148 -8.75 -11.81 0.10
CA PRO A 148 -9.19 -11.24 1.37
C PRO A 148 -10.69 -11.49 1.59
N PRO A 149 -11.14 -11.67 2.85
CA PRO A 149 -12.57 -11.83 3.11
C PRO A 149 -13.33 -10.55 2.73
N LEU A 150 -14.59 -10.72 2.32
CA LEU A 150 -15.47 -9.59 2.09
C LEU A 150 -15.68 -8.77 3.39
N PRO A 151 -15.83 -7.44 3.31
CA PRO A 151 -16.19 -6.62 4.46
C PRO A 151 -17.51 -7.10 5.09
N GLY A 152 -17.60 -7.05 6.43
CA GLY A 152 -18.77 -7.57 7.16
C GLY A 152 -20.11 -6.99 6.70
N PHE A 153 -20.15 -5.68 6.39
CA PHE A 153 -21.28 -5.05 5.73
C PHE A 153 -20.85 -4.49 4.38
N HIS A 154 -21.32 -5.12 3.30
CA HIS A 154 -21.15 -4.67 1.92
C HIS A 154 -22.46 -4.86 1.14
N THR A 155 -22.50 -4.28 -0.06
CA THR A 155 -23.57 -4.48 -1.04
C THR A 155 -23.02 -5.26 -2.22
N GLU A 156 -23.63 -6.41 -2.52
CA GLU A 156 -23.24 -7.25 -3.66
C GLU A 156 -23.51 -6.51 -4.98
N ARG A 157 -22.49 -6.34 -5.82
CA ARG A 157 -22.64 -5.63 -7.11
C ARG A 157 -22.76 -6.60 -8.27
N ARG A 158 -23.73 -7.51 -8.20
CA ARG A 158 -23.88 -8.68 -9.10
C ARG A 158 -23.80 -8.33 -10.59
N GLN A 159 -24.43 -7.24 -11.03
CA GLN A 159 -24.41 -6.81 -12.43
C GLN A 159 -23.00 -6.42 -12.89
N ILE A 160 -22.25 -5.71 -12.05
CA ILE A 160 -20.87 -5.30 -12.35
C ILE A 160 -19.96 -6.53 -12.33
N VAL A 161 -20.10 -7.41 -11.34
CA VAL A 161 -19.35 -8.69 -11.28
C VAL A 161 -19.60 -9.52 -12.55
N ALA A 162 -20.84 -9.60 -13.03
CA ALA A 162 -21.16 -10.29 -14.27
C ALA A 162 -20.50 -9.63 -15.50
N ALA A 163 -20.51 -8.29 -15.57
CA ALA A 163 -19.85 -7.55 -16.64
C ALA A 163 -18.32 -7.77 -16.64
N VAL A 164 -17.67 -7.65 -15.47
CA VAL A 164 -16.24 -7.94 -15.30
C VAL A 164 -15.92 -9.37 -15.71
N THR A 165 -16.72 -10.33 -15.25
CA THR A 165 -16.58 -11.75 -15.59
C THR A 165 -16.70 -11.98 -17.10
N SER A 166 -17.63 -11.30 -17.76
CA SER A 166 -17.80 -11.40 -19.22
C SER A 166 -16.57 -10.87 -19.97
N VAL A 167 -16.04 -9.71 -19.57
CA VAL A 167 -14.83 -9.12 -20.17
C VAL A 167 -13.65 -10.08 -20.02
N LEU A 168 -13.41 -10.59 -18.81
CA LEU A 168 -12.30 -11.51 -18.53
C LEU A 168 -12.45 -12.88 -19.20
N LYS A 169 -13.65 -13.29 -19.61
CA LYS A 169 -13.83 -14.53 -20.38
C LYS A 169 -13.47 -14.37 -21.86
N THR A 170 -13.40 -13.15 -22.39
CA THR A 170 -12.96 -12.93 -23.77
C THR A 170 -11.47 -13.26 -23.93
N LYS A 171 -11.05 -13.66 -25.13
CA LYS A 171 -9.62 -13.88 -25.43
C LYS A 171 -8.85 -12.56 -25.59
N GLU A 172 -9.55 -11.48 -25.92
CA GLU A 172 -8.97 -10.16 -26.21
C GLU A 172 -8.60 -9.38 -24.95
N SER A 173 -9.29 -9.63 -23.83
CA SER A 173 -9.06 -8.90 -22.57
C SER A 173 -8.42 -9.79 -21.51
N GLN A 174 -7.09 -9.83 -21.50
CA GLN A 174 -6.32 -10.56 -20.48
C GLN A 174 -6.19 -9.76 -19.17
N ILE A 175 -6.27 -8.44 -19.26
CA ILE A 175 -6.12 -7.51 -18.14
C ILE A 175 -7.37 -6.64 -18.13
N LEU A 176 -7.94 -6.38 -16.96
CA LEU A 176 -8.98 -5.37 -16.77
C LEU A 176 -8.57 -4.43 -15.64
N VAL A 177 -8.68 -3.12 -15.88
CA VAL A 177 -8.42 -2.11 -14.85
C VAL A 177 -9.74 -1.58 -14.32
N LEU A 178 -10.02 -1.85 -13.04
CA LEU A 178 -11.11 -1.25 -12.28
C LEU A 178 -10.63 0.11 -11.77
N TRP A 179 -11.24 1.17 -12.27
CA TRP A 179 -10.86 2.54 -11.93
C TRP A 179 -11.99 3.29 -11.26
N GLY A 180 -11.62 4.16 -10.34
CA GLY A 180 -12.55 5.01 -9.63
C GLY A 180 -11.93 5.61 -8.37
N PRO A 181 -12.66 6.50 -7.71
CA PRO A 181 -12.16 7.21 -6.54
C PRO A 181 -11.93 6.30 -5.33
N GLY A 182 -11.31 6.85 -4.30
CA GLY A 182 -11.23 6.20 -2.99
C GLY A 182 -12.62 5.86 -2.46
N GLY A 183 -12.75 4.78 -1.68
CA GLY A 183 -14.01 4.43 -1.01
C GLY A 183 -15.18 3.96 -1.90
N VAL A 184 -15.03 3.91 -3.23
CA VAL A 184 -16.08 3.48 -4.17
C VAL A 184 -16.31 1.94 -4.20
N GLY A 185 -15.43 1.17 -3.54
CA GLY A 185 -15.57 -0.29 -3.42
C GLY A 185 -14.86 -1.13 -4.48
N LYS A 186 -13.82 -0.61 -5.16
CA LYS A 186 -13.05 -1.37 -6.17
C LYS A 186 -12.43 -2.65 -5.60
N THR A 187 -11.81 -2.57 -4.42
CA THR A 187 -11.24 -3.72 -3.72
C THR A 187 -12.32 -4.76 -3.40
N THR A 188 -13.45 -4.33 -2.85
CA THR A 188 -14.60 -5.22 -2.58
C THR A 188 -15.10 -5.89 -3.85
N LEU A 189 -15.23 -5.15 -4.96
CA LEU A 189 -15.62 -5.69 -6.25
C LEU A 189 -14.60 -6.70 -6.81
N ALA A 190 -13.31 -6.45 -6.64
CA ALA A 190 -12.25 -7.38 -7.03
C ALA A 190 -12.28 -8.66 -6.19
N ILE A 191 -12.55 -8.57 -4.88
CA ILE A 191 -12.78 -9.72 -3.99
C ILE A 191 -14.00 -10.53 -4.46
N GLU A 192 -15.16 -9.88 -4.66
CA GLU A 192 -16.39 -10.54 -5.16
C GLU A 192 -16.14 -11.27 -6.48
N THR A 193 -15.45 -10.59 -7.41
CA THR A 193 -15.10 -11.15 -8.73
C THR A 193 -14.16 -12.34 -8.60
N ALA A 194 -13.13 -12.24 -7.75
CA ALA A 194 -12.17 -13.32 -7.53
C ALA A 194 -12.86 -14.57 -6.96
N HIS A 195 -13.79 -14.40 -6.01
CA HIS A 195 -14.61 -15.50 -5.52
C HIS A 195 -15.52 -16.10 -6.61
N ALA A 196 -16.19 -15.25 -7.40
CA ALA A 196 -17.07 -15.70 -8.48
C ALA A 196 -16.31 -16.47 -9.58
N LEU A 197 -15.04 -16.14 -9.80
CA LEU A 197 -14.19 -16.72 -10.83
C LEU A 197 -13.30 -17.87 -10.34
N ALA A 198 -13.26 -18.17 -9.05
CA ALA A 198 -12.29 -19.10 -8.46
C ALA A 198 -12.27 -20.47 -9.15
N SER A 199 -13.42 -21.03 -9.50
CA SER A 199 -13.52 -22.32 -10.18
C SER A 199 -12.99 -22.33 -11.63
N ALA A 200 -12.86 -21.16 -12.27
CA ALA A 200 -12.34 -21.03 -13.63
C ALA A 200 -10.81 -21.01 -13.69
N PHE A 201 -10.14 -20.80 -12.54
CA PHE A 201 -8.68 -20.64 -12.42
C PHE A 201 -8.09 -21.73 -11.50
N PRO A 202 -7.96 -22.97 -11.99
CA PRO A 202 -7.52 -24.12 -11.18
C PRO A 202 -6.08 -24.02 -10.69
N ASP A 203 -5.23 -23.21 -11.34
CA ASP A 203 -3.86 -22.94 -10.88
C ASP A 203 -3.81 -21.88 -9.76
N GLY A 204 -4.95 -21.35 -9.36
CA GLY A 204 -5.10 -20.48 -8.20
C GLY A 204 -5.25 -18.99 -8.51
N ILE A 205 -5.42 -18.23 -7.42
CA ILE A 205 -5.56 -16.77 -7.44
C ILE A 205 -4.36 -16.17 -6.71
N ALA A 206 -3.70 -15.20 -7.33
CA ALA A 206 -2.63 -14.41 -6.73
C ALA A 206 -3.19 -13.03 -6.35
N TRP A 207 -3.40 -12.77 -5.07
CA TRP A 207 -3.78 -11.44 -4.58
C TRP A 207 -2.56 -10.67 -4.09
N ILE A 208 -2.33 -9.48 -4.64
CA ILE A 208 -1.20 -8.62 -4.32
C ILE A 208 -1.73 -7.22 -3.98
N ASP A 209 -1.47 -6.76 -2.76
CA ASP A 209 -1.64 -5.35 -2.39
C ASP A 209 -0.52 -4.54 -3.05
N ALA A 210 -0.84 -3.90 -4.17
CA ALA A 210 0.11 -3.21 -5.00
C ALA A 210 0.45 -1.80 -4.50
N HIS A 211 -0.36 -1.22 -3.62
CA HIS A 211 -0.08 0.09 -3.02
C HIS A 211 1.16 0.04 -2.12
N ALA A 212 1.49 -1.13 -1.56
CA ALA A 212 2.70 -1.31 -0.76
C ALA A 212 4.01 -1.20 -1.57
N TYR A 213 3.95 -1.27 -2.91
CA TYR A 213 5.13 -1.32 -3.76
C TYR A 213 5.42 -0.01 -4.49
N THR A 214 6.70 0.33 -4.53
CA THR A 214 7.21 1.53 -5.20
C THR A 214 7.84 1.23 -6.56
N SER A 215 7.92 -0.05 -6.95
CA SER A 215 8.50 -0.49 -8.22
C SER A 215 7.81 -1.73 -8.79
N VAL A 216 7.87 -1.86 -10.11
CA VAL A 216 7.37 -3.05 -10.81
C VAL A 216 8.19 -4.30 -10.49
N SER A 217 9.50 -4.14 -10.28
CA SER A 217 10.38 -5.25 -9.90
C SER A 217 9.90 -5.97 -8.64
N THR A 218 9.42 -5.23 -7.63
CA THR A 218 8.94 -5.83 -6.37
C THR A 218 7.62 -6.60 -6.57
N ILE A 219 6.74 -6.11 -7.45
CA ILE A 219 5.52 -6.82 -7.84
C ILE A 219 5.91 -8.11 -8.60
N GLN A 220 6.88 -8.03 -9.51
CA GLN A 220 7.38 -9.18 -10.26
C GLN A 220 8.02 -10.24 -9.35
N GLU A 221 8.80 -9.83 -8.35
CA GLU A 221 9.38 -10.72 -7.34
C GLU A 221 8.29 -11.45 -6.55
N THR A 222 7.25 -10.72 -6.13
CA THR A 222 6.11 -11.31 -5.40
C THR A 222 5.34 -12.30 -6.27
N LEU A 223 5.10 -11.98 -7.55
CA LEU A 223 4.50 -12.90 -8.51
C LEU A 223 5.36 -14.14 -8.75
N ALA A 224 6.68 -13.99 -8.84
CA ALA A 224 7.58 -15.11 -9.04
C ALA A 224 7.64 -16.05 -7.84
N GLN A 225 7.68 -15.49 -6.63
CA GLN A 225 7.57 -16.26 -5.39
C GLN A 225 6.27 -17.08 -5.37
N TRP A 226 5.14 -16.47 -5.75
CA TRP A 226 3.86 -17.17 -5.88
C TRP A 226 3.87 -18.27 -6.96
N LEU A 227 4.58 -18.05 -8.07
CA LEU A 227 4.73 -19.02 -9.16
C LEU A 227 5.78 -20.11 -8.89
N HIS A 228 6.48 -20.06 -7.76
CA HIS A 228 7.68 -20.86 -7.46
C HIS A 228 8.73 -20.78 -8.58
N LEU A 229 8.93 -19.57 -9.07
CA LEU A 229 9.85 -19.26 -10.15
C LEU A 229 11.06 -18.51 -9.58
N PRO A 230 12.29 -19.04 -9.68
CA PRO A 230 13.47 -18.22 -9.40
C PRO A 230 13.52 -17.11 -10.44
N LEU A 231 13.54 -15.85 -9.98
CA LEU A 231 13.81 -14.69 -10.83
C LEU A 231 15.25 -14.26 -10.60
N ASP A 232 16.02 -14.16 -11.68
CA ASP A 232 17.38 -13.65 -11.65
C ASP A 232 17.42 -12.14 -11.39
N ASP A 233 18.61 -11.64 -11.06
CA ASP A 233 18.94 -10.21 -11.06
C ASP A 233 18.94 -9.68 -12.50
N GLY A 234 17.74 -9.26 -12.93
CA GLY A 234 17.48 -8.76 -14.27
C GLY A 234 16.64 -7.49 -14.24
N THR A 235 16.65 -6.79 -15.36
CA THR A 235 15.78 -5.62 -15.58
C THR A 235 14.29 -6.00 -15.50
N PRO A 236 13.39 -5.05 -15.21
CA PRO A 236 11.94 -5.31 -15.22
C PRO A 236 11.45 -5.97 -16.51
N ALA A 237 12.04 -5.61 -17.65
CA ALA A 237 11.73 -6.21 -18.94
C ALA A 237 12.06 -7.70 -19.01
N GLN A 238 13.26 -8.09 -18.56
CA GLN A 238 13.70 -9.48 -18.56
C GLN A 238 12.85 -10.32 -17.60
N ARG A 239 12.61 -9.81 -16.39
CA ARG A 239 11.75 -10.48 -15.39
C ARG A 239 10.32 -10.62 -15.89
N GLY A 240 9.77 -9.59 -16.53
CA GLY A 240 8.45 -9.62 -17.15
C GLY A 240 8.33 -10.69 -18.24
N TYR A 241 9.35 -10.84 -19.09
CA TYR A 241 9.38 -11.90 -20.11
C TYR A 241 9.33 -13.31 -19.49
N ILE A 242 10.12 -13.55 -18.44
CA ILE A 242 10.15 -14.85 -17.74
C ILE A 242 8.80 -15.15 -17.07
N LEU A 243 8.20 -14.17 -16.39
CA LEU A 243 6.88 -14.28 -15.78
C LEU A 243 5.79 -14.59 -16.83
N GLN A 244 5.79 -13.87 -17.95
CA GLN A 244 4.86 -14.11 -19.05
C GLN A 244 4.99 -15.53 -19.60
N ALA A 245 6.23 -16.00 -19.83
CA ALA A 245 6.48 -17.36 -20.29
C ALA A 245 5.92 -18.41 -19.32
N ARG A 246 6.06 -18.19 -18.01
CA ARG A 246 5.50 -19.09 -16.99
C ARG A 246 3.97 -19.08 -16.99
N LEU A 247 3.35 -17.90 -17.05
CA LEU A 247 1.90 -17.70 -17.01
C LEU A 247 1.16 -18.17 -18.27
N ARG A 248 1.85 -18.35 -19.40
CA ARG A 248 1.28 -18.97 -20.62
C ARG A 248 0.81 -20.40 -20.42
N THR A 249 1.49 -21.14 -19.54
CA THR A 249 1.19 -22.56 -19.27
C THR A 249 0.22 -22.77 -18.11
N ARG A 250 -0.33 -21.68 -17.56
CA ARG A 250 -1.13 -21.68 -16.34
C ARG A 250 -2.47 -21.01 -16.54
N ARG A 251 -3.44 -21.39 -15.71
CA ARG A 251 -4.79 -20.83 -15.63
C ARG A 251 -4.97 -20.14 -14.28
N CYS A 252 -4.34 -18.98 -14.12
CA CYS A 252 -4.36 -18.21 -12.87
C CYS A 252 -5.18 -16.92 -13.00
N LEU A 253 -5.72 -16.44 -11.88
CA LEU A 253 -6.23 -15.07 -11.76
C LEU A 253 -5.24 -14.25 -10.92
N LEU A 254 -4.71 -13.17 -11.47
CA LEU A 254 -3.88 -12.22 -10.74
C LEU A 254 -4.75 -11.03 -10.35
N VAL A 255 -4.68 -10.59 -9.09
CA VAL A 255 -5.35 -9.38 -8.62
C VAL A 255 -4.31 -8.44 -8.04
N LEU A 256 -4.13 -7.28 -8.67
CA LEU A 256 -3.25 -6.20 -8.23
C LEU A 256 -4.12 -5.09 -7.64
N ASP A 257 -4.26 -5.05 -6.32
CA ASP A 257 -5.13 -4.10 -5.62
C ASP A 257 -4.40 -2.78 -5.32
N ASP A 258 -5.05 -1.65 -5.61
CA ASP A 258 -4.57 -0.27 -5.45
C ASP A 258 -3.22 -0.01 -6.15
N LEU A 259 -3.10 -0.49 -7.40
CA LEU A 259 -1.91 -0.40 -8.25
C LEU A 259 -1.59 1.06 -8.65
N PRO A 260 -0.41 1.60 -8.28
CA PRO A 260 0.01 2.93 -8.72
C PRO A 260 0.47 2.96 -10.20
N ALA A 261 0.40 4.13 -10.83
CA ALA A 261 0.90 4.35 -12.19
C ALA A 261 2.44 4.41 -12.23
N LEU A 262 3.08 3.25 -12.24
CA LEU A 262 4.53 3.10 -12.30
C LEU A 262 5.04 3.15 -13.76
N PRO A 263 6.25 3.69 -14.01
CA PRO A 263 6.78 3.83 -15.37
C PRO A 263 6.98 2.48 -16.08
N ASP A 264 7.34 1.45 -15.33
CA ASP A 264 7.66 0.11 -15.84
C ASP A 264 6.44 -0.82 -15.95
N LEU A 265 5.22 -0.32 -15.72
CA LEU A 265 3.98 -1.11 -15.78
C LEU A 265 3.82 -1.95 -17.06
N PRO A 266 4.27 -1.52 -18.27
CA PRO A 266 4.21 -2.36 -19.46
C PRO A 266 4.85 -3.75 -19.29
N TYR A 267 5.80 -3.92 -18.36
CA TYR A 267 6.45 -5.19 -18.08
C TYR A 267 5.67 -6.10 -17.10
N LEU A 268 4.50 -5.68 -16.62
CA LEU A 268 3.52 -6.52 -15.91
C LEU A 268 2.42 -7.06 -16.81
N ARG A 269 2.42 -6.72 -18.10
CA ARG A 269 1.38 -7.20 -19.01
C ARG A 269 1.35 -8.72 -19.07
N LEU A 270 0.15 -9.27 -19.18
CA LEU A 270 -0.05 -10.67 -19.49
C LEU A 270 0.08 -10.92 -20.99
N ASN A 271 0.58 -12.10 -21.32
CA ASN A 271 0.52 -12.65 -22.67
C ASN A 271 0.15 -14.13 -22.59
N SER A 272 -1.04 -14.41 -22.07
CA SER A 272 -1.57 -15.75 -21.78
C SER A 272 -3.02 -15.89 -22.24
N GLU A 273 -3.34 -16.96 -22.97
CA GLU A 273 -4.72 -17.22 -23.39
C GLU A 273 -5.64 -17.61 -22.22
N THR A 274 -5.05 -18.09 -21.12
CA THR A 274 -5.78 -18.76 -20.04
C THR A 274 -5.68 -18.08 -18.69
N SER A 275 -4.66 -17.27 -18.45
CA SER A 275 -4.54 -16.46 -17.22
C SER A 275 -5.17 -15.08 -17.42
N ARG A 276 -5.67 -14.49 -16.33
CA ARG A 276 -6.30 -13.16 -16.33
C ARG A 276 -5.76 -12.29 -15.21
N MET A 277 -5.85 -10.98 -15.37
CA MET A 277 -5.44 -9.98 -14.37
C MET A 277 -6.54 -8.96 -14.15
N ILE A 278 -6.83 -8.69 -12.88
CA ILE A 278 -7.65 -7.57 -12.43
C ILE A 278 -6.72 -6.60 -11.71
N CYS A 279 -6.70 -5.35 -12.16
CA CYS A 279 -6.02 -4.28 -11.43
C CYS A 279 -7.07 -3.35 -10.84
N THR A 280 -6.93 -2.94 -9.58
CA THR A 280 -7.70 -1.79 -9.08
C THR A 280 -6.79 -0.58 -8.99
N SER A 281 -7.26 0.60 -9.38
CA SER A 281 -6.46 1.83 -9.26
C SER A 281 -7.33 3.08 -9.13
N ARG A 282 -6.71 4.13 -8.60
CA ARG A 282 -7.27 5.50 -8.59
C ARG A 282 -6.76 6.32 -9.77
N ASP A 283 -5.68 5.89 -10.42
CA ASP A 283 -5.09 6.56 -11.58
C ASP A 283 -5.47 5.84 -12.88
N ALA A 284 -6.18 6.54 -13.76
CA ALA A 284 -6.63 6.00 -15.04
C ALA A 284 -5.45 5.64 -15.96
N LYS A 285 -4.27 6.28 -15.80
CA LYS A 285 -3.06 6.00 -16.59
C LYS A 285 -2.59 4.55 -16.50
N VAL A 286 -2.98 3.83 -15.45
CA VAL A 286 -2.67 2.40 -15.30
C VAL A 286 -3.21 1.60 -16.48
N ALA A 287 -4.42 1.92 -16.97
CA ALA A 287 -4.99 1.25 -18.14
C ALA A 287 -4.21 1.55 -19.41
N ASP A 288 -3.80 2.81 -19.62
CA ASP A 288 -3.01 3.21 -20.79
C ASP A 288 -1.64 2.51 -20.80
N LEU A 289 -0.96 2.49 -19.66
CA LEU A 289 0.35 1.84 -19.50
C LEU A 289 0.26 0.32 -19.71
N LEU A 290 -0.81 -0.31 -19.23
CA LEU A 290 -1.06 -1.74 -19.43
C LEU A 290 -1.69 -2.07 -20.79
N GLN A 291 -2.14 -1.07 -21.56
CA GLN A 291 -2.97 -1.26 -22.76
C GLN A 291 -4.17 -2.19 -22.49
N ALA A 292 -4.87 -1.90 -21.40
CA ALA A 292 -5.98 -2.71 -20.91
C ALA A 292 -7.29 -1.92 -20.93
N PRO A 293 -8.45 -2.58 -21.13
CA PRO A 293 -9.74 -1.94 -20.93
C PRO A 293 -9.88 -1.36 -19.52
N LEU A 294 -10.42 -0.15 -19.46
CA LEU A 294 -10.72 0.58 -18.23
C LEU A 294 -12.21 0.46 -17.93
N LEU A 295 -12.55 -0.14 -16.79
CA LEU A 295 -13.92 -0.14 -16.27
C LEU A 295 -14.03 0.88 -15.14
N ARG A 296 -14.81 1.93 -15.39
CA ARG A 296 -15.14 2.94 -14.37
C ARG A 296 -16.15 2.38 -13.37
N ILE A 297 -15.81 2.45 -12.09
CA ILE A 297 -16.65 2.05 -10.98
C ILE A 297 -17.27 3.30 -10.37
N SER A 298 -18.59 3.40 -10.49
CA SER A 298 -19.40 4.47 -9.91
C SER A 298 -19.88 4.11 -8.50
N GLY A 299 -20.42 5.10 -7.78
CA GLY A 299 -21.13 4.89 -6.51
C GLY A 299 -22.31 3.92 -6.65
N LEU A 300 -22.87 3.53 -5.51
CA LEU A 300 -24.06 2.69 -5.42
C LEU A 300 -25.28 3.44 -5.95
N ALA A 301 -26.21 2.70 -6.56
CA ALA A 301 -27.52 3.23 -6.88
C ALA A 301 -28.28 3.60 -5.59
N LEU A 302 -29.31 4.44 -5.71
CA LEU A 302 -30.06 4.95 -4.55
C LEU A 302 -30.54 3.83 -3.61
N ALA A 303 -31.22 2.81 -4.15
CA ALA A 303 -31.74 1.70 -3.36
C ALA A 303 -30.63 0.87 -2.69
N GLU A 304 -29.52 0.64 -3.39
CA GLU A 304 -28.33 -0.06 -2.88
C GLU A 304 -27.65 0.72 -1.75
N GLY A 305 -27.54 2.05 -1.92
CA GLY A 305 -26.97 2.95 -0.93
C GLY A 305 -27.82 3.06 0.32
N GLN A 306 -29.15 3.14 0.18
CA GLN A 306 -30.10 3.13 1.30
C GLN A 306 -30.03 1.82 2.08
N ALA A 307 -29.95 0.68 1.38
CA ALA A 307 -29.80 -0.63 2.02
C ALA A 307 -28.48 -0.73 2.81
N LEU A 308 -27.37 -0.25 2.25
CA LEU A 308 -26.09 -0.23 2.95
C LEU A 308 -26.12 0.68 4.17
N LEU A 309 -26.67 1.89 4.03
CA LEU A 309 -26.82 2.87 5.11
C LEU A 309 -27.66 2.29 6.25
N ALA A 310 -28.81 1.69 5.96
CA ALA A 310 -29.69 1.06 6.95
C ALA A 310 -28.99 -0.09 7.68
N ARG A 311 -28.21 -0.91 6.96
CA ARG A 311 -27.42 -2.01 7.54
C ARG A 311 -26.37 -1.49 8.52
N TRP A 312 -25.67 -0.42 8.17
CA TRP A 312 -24.72 0.24 9.07
C TRP A 312 -25.38 1.03 10.21
N ALA A 313 -26.58 1.56 10.01
CA ALA A 313 -27.36 2.19 11.08
C ALA A 313 -27.94 1.15 12.06
N GLY A 314 -28.18 -0.09 11.61
CA GLY A 314 -28.90 -1.10 12.38
C GLY A 314 -30.42 -0.84 12.47
N ARG A 315 -30.93 0.10 11.66
CA ARG A 315 -32.34 0.50 11.59
C ARG A 315 -32.67 0.99 10.18
N GLN A 316 -33.95 1.05 9.84
CA GLN A 316 -34.38 1.75 8.63
C GLN A 316 -34.18 3.25 8.79
N VAL A 317 -33.74 3.90 7.71
CA VAL A 317 -33.42 5.33 7.67
C VAL A 317 -33.97 5.90 6.38
N ALA A 318 -34.70 7.01 6.46
CA ALA A 318 -35.04 7.83 5.30
C ALA A 318 -33.77 8.54 4.80
N GLY A 319 -32.96 7.82 4.01
CA GLY A 319 -31.59 8.22 3.67
C GLY A 319 -31.40 8.72 2.24
N GLU A 320 -32.46 9.06 1.51
CA GLU A 320 -32.34 9.45 0.09
C GLU A 320 -31.42 10.67 -0.13
N GLU A 321 -31.62 11.74 0.65
CA GLU A 321 -30.76 12.92 0.55
C GLU A 321 -29.32 12.61 0.95
N LEU A 322 -29.11 11.78 1.99
CA LEU A 322 -27.78 11.33 2.41
C LEU A 322 -27.09 10.54 1.28
N VAL A 323 -27.78 9.58 0.66
CA VAL A 323 -27.20 8.77 -0.41
C VAL A 323 -26.84 9.62 -1.62
N THR A 324 -27.72 10.55 -2.00
CA THR A 324 -27.51 11.46 -3.12
C THR A 324 -26.33 12.39 -2.85
N ARG A 325 -26.28 13.06 -1.68
CA ARG A 325 -25.18 13.98 -1.32
C ARG A 325 -23.83 13.28 -1.21
N LEU A 326 -23.81 12.03 -0.74
CA LEU A 326 -22.59 11.24 -0.61
C LEU A 326 -22.19 10.53 -1.90
N GLY A 327 -22.91 10.80 -3.01
CA GLY A 327 -22.64 10.23 -4.32
C GLY A 327 -22.68 8.69 -4.36
N GLY A 328 -23.46 8.08 -3.46
CA GLY A 328 -23.54 6.63 -3.32
C GLY A 328 -22.23 5.95 -2.90
N LEU A 329 -21.25 6.67 -2.36
CA LEU A 329 -19.94 6.09 -2.00
C LEU A 329 -20.09 5.09 -0.83
N PRO A 330 -19.80 3.78 -1.01
CA PRO A 330 -19.95 2.77 0.04
C PRO A 330 -19.27 3.13 1.35
N LEU A 331 -18.04 3.66 1.31
CA LEU A 331 -17.31 4.03 2.52
C LEU A 331 -17.97 5.22 3.25
N ALA A 332 -18.39 6.25 2.52
CA ALA A 332 -19.06 7.41 3.11
C ALA A 332 -20.40 7.01 3.75
N LEU A 333 -21.17 6.17 3.07
CA LEU A 333 -22.42 5.60 3.57
C LEU A 333 -22.20 4.73 4.81
N SER A 334 -21.10 3.97 4.84
CA SER A 334 -20.75 3.14 6.00
C SER A 334 -20.42 4.01 7.22
N LEU A 335 -19.65 5.08 7.03
CA LEU A 335 -19.33 6.05 8.09
C LEU A 335 -20.59 6.78 8.59
N CYS A 336 -21.45 7.23 7.69
CA CYS A 336 -22.71 7.87 8.06
C CYS A 336 -23.64 6.90 8.78
N GLY A 337 -23.78 5.67 8.29
CA GLY A 337 -24.59 4.65 8.96
C GLY A 337 -24.07 4.34 10.35
N ALA A 338 -22.74 4.26 10.53
CA ALA A 338 -22.15 4.09 11.86
C ALA A 338 -22.50 5.26 12.80
N GLN A 339 -22.49 6.49 12.31
CA GLN A 339 -22.93 7.67 13.09
C GLN A 339 -24.41 7.60 13.47
N LEU A 340 -25.28 7.18 12.54
CA LEU A 340 -26.71 6.99 12.81
C LEU A 340 -26.96 5.90 13.86
N ARG A 341 -26.13 4.86 13.88
CA ARG A 341 -26.16 3.81 14.92
C ARG A 341 -25.80 4.35 16.30
N LEU A 342 -24.95 5.38 16.37
CA LEU A 342 -24.58 6.07 17.60
C LEU A 342 -25.65 7.08 18.07
N GLY A 343 -26.79 7.18 17.39
CA GLY A 343 -27.92 8.02 17.79
C GLY A 343 -27.94 9.41 17.17
N ILE A 344 -27.07 9.70 16.20
CA ILE A 344 -27.13 10.93 15.42
C ILE A 344 -28.31 10.83 14.45
N GLU A 345 -29.09 11.90 14.32
CA GLU A 345 -30.21 11.90 13.38
C GLU A 345 -29.78 12.33 11.97
N PRO A 346 -30.43 11.80 10.90
CA PRO A 346 -30.09 12.12 9.51
C PRO A 346 -30.04 13.62 9.21
N GLU A 347 -30.98 14.39 9.76
CA GLU A 347 -31.06 15.84 9.56
C GLU A 347 -29.83 16.58 10.10
N GLU A 348 -29.24 16.09 11.20
CA GLU A 348 -28.06 16.68 11.80
C GLU A 348 -26.81 16.43 10.94
N LEU A 349 -26.68 15.23 10.36
CA LEU A 349 -25.62 14.92 9.40
C LEU A 349 -25.75 15.77 8.14
N LEU A 350 -26.96 15.91 7.60
CA LEU A 350 -27.24 16.75 6.45
C LEU A 350 -26.96 18.23 6.75
N ALA A 351 -27.30 18.71 7.94
CA ALA A 351 -26.97 20.06 8.38
C ALA A 351 -25.46 20.28 8.47
N ALA A 352 -24.70 19.33 9.03
CA ALA A 352 -23.24 19.38 9.09
C ALA A 352 -22.62 19.45 7.68
N PHE A 353 -23.08 18.61 6.76
CA PHE A 353 -22.59 18.62 5.37
C PHE A 353 -22.92 19.92 4.63
N ARG A 354 -24.04 20.58 4.96
CA ARG A 354 -24.41 21.89 4.42
C ARG A 354 -23.56 23.02 5.01
N ALA A 355 -23.16 22.91 6.28
CA ALA A 355 -22.44 23.95 7.00
C ALA A 355 -20.96 24.08 6.58
N GLU A 356 -20.31 22.99 6.15
CA GLU A 356 -18.90 23.00 5.75
C GLU A 356 -18.62 23.71 4.40
N GLN A 357 -19.61 24.35 3.76
CA GLN A 357 -19.47 25.13 2.51
C GLN A 357 -18.77 24.40 1.34
N VAL A 358 -18.61 23.09 1.43
CA VAL A 358 -18.25 22.27 0.27
C VAL A 358 -19.52 22.11 -0.54
N ASP A 359 -19.61 22.81 -1.68
CA ASP A 359 -20.75 22.67 -2.58
C ASP A 359 -20.68 21.29 -3.27
N LEU A 360 -21.26 20.30 -2.58
CA LEU A 360 -21.38 18.92 -3.06
C LEU A 360 -22.25 18.81 -4.34
N SER A 361 -22.90 19.90 -4.79
CA SER A 361 -23.65 19.96 -6.05
C SER A 361 -22.80 20.40 -7.26
N ILE A 362 -21.65 21.05 -7.02
CA ILE A 362 -20.62 21.38 -8.03
C ILE A 362 -19.65 20.21 -8.24
N LEU A 363 -19.61 19.30 -7.26
CA LEU A 363 -18.99 18.01 -7.41
C LEU A 363 -19.70 17.26 -8.53
N ASP A 364 -19.16 17.35 -9.74
CA ASP A 364 -19.40 16.33 -10.75
C ASP A 364 -19.03 15.04 -10.06
N LEU A 365 -20.02 14.31 -9.54
CA LEU A 365 -19.76 13.13 -8.72
C LEU A 365 -18.91 12.17 -9.55
N ASP A 366 -19.03 12.21 -10.87
CA ASP A 366 -18.21 11.51 -11.81
C ASP A 366 -16.71 11.89 -11.78
N ASP A 367 -16.32 13.11 -11.39
CA ASP A 367 -14.92 13.49 -11.13
C ASP A 367 -14.37 12.80 -9.85
N PRO A 368 -13.27 12.04 -9.95
CA PRO A 368 -12.60 11.45 -8.79
C PRO A 368 -12.18 12.43 -7.70
N ARG A 369 -11.87 13.69 -8.04
CA ARG A 369 -11.50 14.72 -7.05
C ARG A 369 -12.66 15.05 -6.16
N SER A 370 -13.83 15.18 -6.77
CA SER A 370 -15.05 15.55 -6.09
C SER A 370 -15.51 14.50 -5.07
N ARG A 371 -15.44 13.22 -5.43
CA ARG A 371 -15.75 12.11 -4.50
C ARG A 371 -14.73 11.97 -3.35
N ALA A 372 -13.49 12.44 -3.52
CA ALA A 372 -12.50 12.45 -2.44
C ALA A 372 -12.84 13.50 -1.36
N GLU A 373 -13.39 14.64 -1.75
CA GLU A 373 -13.84 15.69 -0.83
C GLU A 373 -15.03 15.24 0.02
N SER A 374 -16.04 14.56 -0.57
CA SER A 374 -17.18 14.01 0.19
C SER A 374 -16.74 12.97 1.24
N LEU A 375 -15.70 12.20 0.95
CA LEU A 375 -15.12 11.25 1.92
C LEU A 375 -14.36 11.95 3.03
N ASN A 376 -13.53 12.96 2.69
CA ASN A 376 -12.79 13.73 3.70
C ASN A 376 -13.76 14.40 4.69
N LEU A 377 -14.83 15.01 4.20
CA LEU A 377 -15.92 15.56 5.01
C LEU A 377 -16.51 14.51 5.97
N CYS A 378 -16.87 13.32 5.45
CA CYS A 378 -17.38 12.24 6.30
C CYS A 378 -16.36 11.79 7.35
N PHE A 379 -15.08 11.70 6.99
CA PHE A 379 -14.00 11.34 7.89
C PHE A 379 -13.82 12.39 8.99
N GLU A 380 -13.75 13.68 8.64
CA GLU A 380 -13.58 14.78 9.58
C GLU A 380 -14.75 14.86 10.56
N THR A 381 -15.98 14.83 10.06
CA THR A 381 -17.19 14.82 10.91
C THR A 381 -17.21 13.59 11.82
N THR A 382 -16.82 12.41 11.32
CA THR A 382 -16.78 11.17 12.13
C THR A 382 -15.73 11.28 13.23
N ILE A 383 -14.51 11.74 12.91
CA ILE A 383 -13.40 11.87 13.86
C ILE A 383 -13.74 12.91 14.93
N GLN A 384 -14.27 14.08 14.56
CA GLN A 384 -14.65 15.14 15.50
C GLN A 384 -15.70 14.67 16.52
N ARG A 385 -16.54 13.69 16.15
CA ARG A 385 -17.59 13.13 17.01
C ARG A 385 -17.13 11.93 17.87
N LEU A 386 -15.91 11.41 17.66
CA LEU A 386 -15.33 10.40 18.54
C LEU A 386 -15.00 11.01 19.92
N SER A 387 -15.02 10.17 20.97
CA SER A 387 -14.53 10.59 22.28
C SER A 387 -13.04 10.99 22.20
N VAL A 388 -12.59 11.93 23.03
CA VAL A 388 -11.19 12.38 23.05
C VAL A 388 -10.19 11.21 23.13
N PRO A 389 -10.40 10.16 23.96
CA PRO A 389 -9.54 8.99 23.96
C PRO A 389 -9.57 8.20 22.63
N ALA A 390 -10.72 8.13 21.95
CA ALA A 390 -10.85 7.45 20.66
C ALA A 390 -10.22 8.25 19.52
N GLN A 391 -10.31 9.58 19.53
CA GLN A 391 -9.57 10.47 18.62
C GLN A 391 -8.05 10.28 18.78
N GLN A 392 -7.56 10.26 20.01
CA GLN A 392 -6.15 10.03 20.30
C GLN A 392 -5.66 8.66 19.81
N ARG A 393 -6.45 7.59 20.02
CA ARG A 393 -6.15 6.25 19.47
C ARG A 393 -6.19 6.23 17.95
N PHE A 394 -7.13 6.93 17.32
CA PHE A 394 -7.19 7.04 15.86
C PHE A 394 -5.94 7.73 15.30
N THR A 395 -5.47 8.81 15.93
CA THR A 395 -4.21 9.47 15.56
C THR A 395 -3.01 8.54 15.71
N GLN A 396 -3.02 7.63 16.69
CA GLN A 396 -1.98 6.61 16.84
C GLN A 396 -2.00 5.55 15.71
N LEU A 397 -3.15 5.25 15.11
CA LEU A 397 -3.25 4.33 13.96
C LEU A 397 -2.60 4.90 12.69
N VAL A 398 -2.54 6.23 12.55
CA VAL A 398 -1.81 6.90 11.46
C VAL A 398 -0.31 6.55 11.50
N ILE A 399 0.22 6.28 12.69
CA ILE A 399 1.63 5.90 12.92
C ILE A 399 1.88 4.41 12.59
N CYS A 400 0.86 3.55 12.69
CA CYS A 400 0.98 2.10 12.46
C CYS A 400 1.22 1.69 11.00
N ARG A 401 1.10 2.60 10.02
CA ARG A 401 1.27 2.28 8.59
C ARG A 401 2.70 1.83 8.20
N ARG A 402 3.70 1.99 9.08
CA ARG A 402 5.11 1.58 8.84
C ARG A 402 5.52 0.23 9.46
N HIS A 403 4.70 -0.40 10.29
CA HIS A 403 5.13 -1.61 11.04
C HIS A 403 4.58 -2.94 10.51
N LEU A 404 3.79 -2.95 9.43
CA LEU A 404 3.22 -4.18 8.89
C LEU A 404 3.95 -4.74 7.65
N SER A 405 5.00 -4.06 7.18
CA SER A 405 5.89 -4.57 6.13
C SER A 405 7.26 -4.90 6.74
N GLY A 406 7.37 -6.05 7.39
CA GLY A 406 8.63 -6.57 7.92
C GLY A 406 8.43 -7.20 9.29
N GLY A 407 8.41 -8.52 9.35
CA GLY A 407 8.25 -9.26 10.59
C GLY A 407 9.39 -8.98 11.58
N CYS A 408 9.03 -8.77 12.84
CA CYS A 408 9.72 -9.41 13.96
C CYS A 408 8.80 -9.38 15.20
N PHE A 409 8.44 -10.57 15.66
CA PHE A 409 7.76 -10.82 16.93
C PHE A 409 8.59 -10.25 18.08
N GLY A 410 7.96 -9.42 18.93
CA GLY A 410 8.63 -8.90 20.12
C GLY A 410 7.91 -7.78 20.85
N CYS A 411 6.58 -7.81 20.97
CA CYS A 411 5.91 -6.97 21.96
C CYS A 411 6.25 -7.49 23.37
N ARG A 412 7.13 -6.78 24.09
CA ARG A 412 6.99 -6.64 25.55
C ARG A 412 6.51 -5.24 25.85
N LEU A 413 5.24 -5.16 26.21
CA LEU A 413 4.69 -4.06 27.01
C LEU A 413 5.47 -3.98 28.32
N GLY A 414 5.90 -2.78 28.70
CA GLY A 414 6.53 -2.52 29.98
C GLY A 414 6.54 -1.03 30.29
N ALA A 415 5.60 -0.65 31.18
CA ALA A 415 5.44 0.59 31.96
C ALA A 415 5.21 1.90 31.20
#